data_AF-A0A1I5PRP5-F1
#
_entry.id   AF-A0A1I5PRP5-F1
#
_cell.length_a   1.000
_cell.length_b   1.000
_cell.length_c   1.000
_cell.angle_alpha   90.00
_cell.angle_beta   90.00
_cell.angle_gamma   90.00
#
_symmetry.space_group_name_H-M   'P 1'
#
loop_
_entity.id
_entity.type
_entity.pdbx_description
1 polymer ?
#
loop_
_entity_poly.entity_id
_entity_poly.type
_entity_poly.pdbx_seq_one_letter_code
_entity_poly.pdbx_strand_id
1 'polypeptide(L)'
;MSRFLPLTIRFVSGGTMVVTTVAEARKALDGAWKNKEAPAYLEAARLVDDAIAGTCRPAIAFAAFKKAAAQQGLLKPAGPSAALTMLDQLWSRSKGPPG
;
A
#
# COMPACT_ATOMS: atom_id res chain seq x y z
N MET A 1 -15.20 -9.49 -6.01
CA MET A 1 -13.78 -9.24 -6.33
C MET A 1 -13.44 -7.82 -5.90
N SER A 2 -12.36 -7.60 -5.13
CA SER A 2 -11.97 -6.24 -4.75
C SER A 2 -11.51 -5.46 -5.99
N ARG A 3 -11.92 -4.19 -6.09
CA ARG A 3 -11.52 -3.24 -7.14
C ARG A 3 -10.14 -2.62 -6.88
N PHE A 4 -9.50 -2.95 -5.77
CA PHE A 4 -8.23 -2.35 -5.36
C PHE A 4 -7.10 -3.36 -5.39
N LEU A 5 -5.94 -2.92 -5.87
CA LEU A 5 -4.71 -3.68 -5.74
C LEU A 5 -4.39 -3.83 -4.25
N PRO A 6 -4.08 -5.05 -3.77
CA PRO A 6 -3.73 -5.28 -2.37
C PRO A 6 -2.54 -4.40 -1.97
N LEU A 7 -2.69 -3.61 -0.92
CA LEU A 7 -1.60 -2.82 -0.33
C LEU A 7 -1.11 -3.50 0.94
N THR A 8 0.19 -3.74 1.05
CA THR A 8 0.78 -4.26 2.29
C THR A 8 1.32 -3.12 3.12
N ILE A 9 0.70 -2.90 4.28
CA ILE A 9 1.12 -1.91 5.28
C ILE A 9 1.98 -2.60 6.33
N ARG A 10 3.08 -1.96 6.71
CA ARG A 10 3.92 -2.36 7.84
C ARG A 10 3.83 -1.28 8.90
N PHE A 11 3.21 -1.61 10.02
CA PHE A 11 3.07 -0.71 11.16
C PHE A 11 4.40 -0.51 11.89
N VAL A 12 4.53 0.60 12.61
CA VAL A 12 5.72 0.87 13.43
C VAL A 12 5.88 -0.14 14.58
N SER A 13 4.78 -0.77 15.01
CA SER A 13 4.80 -1.86 15.99
C SER A 13 5.38 -3.18 15.45
N GLY A 14 5.73 -3.24 14.16
CA GLY A 14 6.25 -4.45 13.51
C GLY A 14 5.18 -5.34 12.88
N GLY A 15 3.89 -5.10 13.16
CA GLY A 15 2.78 -5.80 12.53
C GLY A 15 2.67 -5.47 11.03
N THR A 16 2.20 -6.43 10.23
CA THR A 16 1.88 -6.21 8.82
C THR A 16 0.41 -6.51 8.56
N MET A 17 -0.20 -5.74 7.66
CA MET A 17 -1.59 -5.96 7.27
C MET A 17 -1.75 -5.72 5.77
N VAL A 18 -2.47 -6.63 5.12
CA VAL A 18 -2.86 -6.47 3.72
C VAL A 18 -4.21 -5.77 3.69
N VAL A 19 -4.28 -4.68 2.92
CA VAL A 19 -5.46 -3.85 2.76
C VAL A 19 -5.96 -4.05 1.33
N THR A 20 -7.16 -4.61 1.20
CA THR A 20 -7.86 -4.84 -0.06
C THR A 20 -9.19 -4.09 -0.13
N THR A 21 -9.73 -3.65 1.01
CA THR A 21 -11.01 -2.93 1.09
C THR A 21 -10.90 -1.64 1.91
N VAL A 22 -11.89 -0.75 1.79
CA VAL A 22 -11.94 0.49 2.61
C VAL A 22 -12.15 0.16 4.09
N ALA A 23 -12.92 -0.88 4.42
CA ALA A 23 -13.10 -1.32 5.80
C ALA A 23 -11.77 -1.79 6.43
N GLU A 24 -10.93 -2.50 5.67
CA GLU A 24 -9.57 -2.84 6.09
C GLU A 24 -8.68 -1.59 6.18
N ALA A 25 -8.84 -0.61 5.29
CA ALA A 25 -8.09 0.64 5.36
C ALA A 25 -8.41 1.41 6.65
N ARG A 26 -9.68 1.39 7.10
CA ARG A 26 -10.08 1.95 8.40
C ARG A 26 -9.41 1.25 9.57
N LYS A 27 -9.46 -0.10 9.59
CA LYS A 27 -8.74 -0.88 10.60
C LYS A 27 -7.23 -0.59 10.59
N ALA A 28 -6.67 -0.32 9.41
CA ALA A 28 -5.26 0.02 9.29
C ALA A 28 -4.96 1.37 9.92
N LEU A 29 -5.84 2.36 9.79
CA LEU A 29 -5.70 3.69 10.40
C LEU A 29 -5.71 3.60 11.93
N ASP A 30 -6.52 2.71 12.50
CA ASP A 30 -6.53 2.46 13.96
C ASP A 30 -5.20 1.87 14.47
N GLY A 31 -4.41 1.27 13.57
CA GLY A 31 -3.10 0.68 13.86
C GLY A 31 -2.02 1.68 14.31
N ALA A 32 -0.79 1.17 14.45
CA ALA A 32 0.36 1.96 14.86
C ALA A 32 0.97 2.70 13.66
N TRP A 33 0.56 3.96 13.48
CA TRP A 33 1.12 4.90 12.50
C TRP A 33 2.25 5.72 13.12
N LYS A 34 3.18 6.18 12.27
CA LYS A 34 4.34 6.95 12.72
C LYS A 34 3.96 8.34 13.22
N ASN A 35 3.02 9.00 12.53
CA ASN A 35 2.52 10.30 12.94
C ASN A 35 1.01 10.43 12.64
N LYS A 36 0.17 10.33 13.66
CA LYS A 36 -1.29 10.45 13.52
C LYS A 36 -1.79 11.90 13.40
N GLU A 37 -0.92 12.88 13.57
CA GLU A 37 -1.24 14.32 13.47
C GLU A 37 -0.89 14.89 12.09
N ALA A 38 -0.25 14.08 11.23
CA ALA A 38 0.09 14.50 9.88
C ALA A 38 -1.18 14.86 9.09
N PRO A 39 -1.20 15.98 8.34
CA PRO A 39 -2.38 16.40 7.60
C PRO A 39 -2.85 15.33 6.60
N ALA A 40 -1.92 14.63 5.95
CA ALA A 40 -2.25 13.52 5.05
C ALA A 40 -2.91 12.33 5.77
N TYR A 41 -2.57 12.06 7.03
CA TYR A 41 -3.22 11.02 7.82
C TYR A 41 -4.65 11.43 8.17
N LEU A 42 -4.84 12.67 8.64
CA LEU A 42 -6.16 13.19 9.00
C LEU A 42 -7.11 13.22 7.80
N GLU A 43 -6.63 13.66 6.63
CA GLU A 43 -7.40 13.60 5.39
C GLU A 43 -7.74 12.17 4.98
N ALA A 44 -6.77 11.25 5.06
CA ALA A 44 -7.02 9.85 4.74
C ALA A 44 -8.06 9.23 5.67
N ALA A 45 -7.99 9.51 6.97
CA ALA A 45 -8.97 9.02 7.95
C ALA A 45 -10.38 9.55 7.65
N ARG A 46 -10.50 10.86 7.41
CA ARG A 46 -11.79 11.47 7.05
C ARG A 46 -12.38 10.87 5.77
N LEU A 47 -11.56 10.73 4.72
CA LEU A 47 -12.04 10.21 3.44
C LEU A 47 -12.43 8.72 3.52
N VAL A 48 -11.71 7.94 4.33
CA VAL A 48 -12.06 6.53 4.60
C VAL A 48 -13.39 6.44 5.34
N ASP A 49 -13.64 7.34 6.28
CA ASP A 49 -14.91 7.38 7.04
C ASP A 49 -16.07 7.80 6.16
N ASP A 50 -15.90 8.84 5.34
CA ASP A 50 -16.89 9.25 4.35
C ASP A 50 -17.17 8.13 3.32
N ALA A 51 -16.16 7.32 2.97
CA ALA A 51 -16.34 6.21 2.06
C ALA A 51 -17.07 5.03 2.70
N ILE A 52 -16.94 4.82 4.02
CA ILE A 52 -17.72 3.83 4.78
C ILE A 52 -19.17 4.31 4.94
N ALA A 53 -19.37 5.60 5.17
CA ALA A 53 -20.70 6.22 5.23
C ALA A 53 -21.42 6.28 3.87
N GLY A 54 -20.72 5.99 2.77
CA GLY A 54 -21.28 5.97 1.41
C GLY A 54 -21.31 7.35 0.73
N THR A 55 -20.77 8.39 1.37
CA THR A 55 -20.69 9.76 0.85
C THR A 55 -19.46 10.01 -0.03
N CYS A 56 -18.38 9.24 0.14
CA CYS A 56 -17.16 9.35 -0.66
C CYS A 56 -16.92 8.12 -1.53
N ARG A 57 -16.31 8.32 -2.71
CA ARG A 57 -15.92 7.22 -3.60
C ARG A 57 -14.78 6.43 -2.94
N PRO A 58 -14.92 5.10 -2.76
CA PRO A 58 -13.88 4.24 -2.21
C PRO A 58 -12.49 4.41 -2.83
N ALA A 59 -12.43 4.71 -4.14
CA ALA A 59 -11.18 4.91 -4.85
C ALA A 59 -10.40 6.17 -4.39
N ILE A 60 -11.09 7.24 -4.03
CA ILE A 60 -10.47 8.48 -3.54
C ILE A 60 -9.92 8.25 -2.14
N ALA A 61 -10.72 7.64 -1.26
CA ALA A 61 -10.29 7.26 0.08
C ALA A 61 -9.05 6.37 0.06
N PHE A 62 -9.04 5.36 -0.81
CA PHE A 62 -7.90 4.45 -0.94
C PHE A 62 -6.65 5.12 -1.49
N ALA A 63 -6.80 6.07 -2.42
CA ALA A 63 -5.69 6.86 -2.95
C ALA A 63 -5.08 7.77 -1.87
N ALA A 64 -5.91 8.46 -1.08
CA ALA A 64 -5.47 9.27 0.05
C ALA A 64 -4.76 8.43 1.11
N PHE A 65 -5.32 7.27 1.46
CA PHE A 65 -4.70 6.30 2.36
C PHE A 65 -3.32 5.84 1.87
N LYS A 66 -3.22 5.46 0.59
CA LYS A 66 -1.94 5.06 -0.02
C LYS A 66 -0.92 6.19 0.04
N LYS A 67 -1.34 7.44 -0.24
CA LYS A 67 -0.47 8.62 -0.17
C LYS A 67 0.05 8.84 1.26
N ALA A 68 -0.83 8.78 2.26
CA ALA A 68 -0.44 8.95 3.67
C ALA A 68 0.54 7.85 4.11
N ALA A 69 0.25 6.59 3.76
CA ALA A 69 1.12 5.46 4.07
C ALA A 69 2.48 5.58 3.38
N ALA A 70 2.53 6.08 2.13
CA ALA A 70 3.77 6.33 1.40
C ALA A 70 4.62 7.42 2.08
N GLN A 71 4.00 8.55 2.43
CA GLN A 71 4.69 9.68 3.07
C GLN A 71 5.27 9.31 4.44
N GLN A 72 4.64 8.38 5.15
CA GLN A 72 5.14 7.91 6.45
C GLN A 72 6.06 6.67 6.36
N GLY A 73 6.31 6.16 5.15
CA GLY A 73 7.16 4.99 4.94
C GLY A 73 6.55 3.68 5.45
N LEU A 74 5.22 3.60 5.56
CA LEU A 74 4.50 2.42 6.04
C LEU A 74 4.20 1.43 4.92
N LEU A 75 4.29 1.85 3.65
CA LEU A 75 4.14 0.94 2.53
C LEU A 75 5.36 0.02 2.45
N LYS A 76 5.12 -1.29 2.56
CA LYS A 76 6.14 -2.26 2.20
C LYS A 76 6.31 -2.18 0.68
N PRO A 77 7.51 -1.88 0.15
CA PRO A 77 7.73 -1.99 -1.28
C PRO A 77 7.39 -3.42 -1.69
N ALA A 78 6.56 -3.57 -2.72
CA ALA A 78 6.41 -4.87 -3.37
C ALA A 78 7.83 -5.23 -3.83
N GLY A 79 8.41 -6.28 -3.26
CA GLY A 79 9.70 -6.79 -3.70
C GLY A 79 9.66 -7.06 -5.21
N PRO A 80 10.82 -7.08 -5.89
CA PRO A 80 10.86 -7.42 -7.31
C PRO A 80 10.04 -8.70 -7.53
N SER A 81 9.05 -8.63 -8.42
CA SER A 81 8.20 -9.77 -8.73
C SER A 81 9.08 -10.95 -9.12
N ALA A 82 8.73 -12.16 -8.70
CA ALA A 82 9.47 -13.37 -9.10
C ALA A 82 9.61 -13.48 -10.63
N ALA A 83 8.62 -12.98 -11.38
CA ALA A 83 8.68 -12.88 -12.84
C ALA A 83 9.77 -11.91 -13.33
N LEU A 84 9.97 -10.79 -12.63
CA LEU A 84 11.04 -9.84 -12.93
C LEU A 84 12.41 -10.46 -12.64
N THR A 85 12.55 -11.19 -11.54
CA THR A 85 13.78 -11.94 -11.20
C THR A 85 14.07 -13.04 -12.21
N MET A 86 13.06 -13.77 -12.68
CA MET A 86 13.22 -14.78 -13.75
C MET A 86 13.67 -14.14 -15.08
N LEU A 87 13.13 -12.96 -15.43
CA LEU A 87 13.53 -12.25 -16.66
C LEU A 87 14.99 -11.77 -16.61
N ASP A 88 15.43 -11.26 -15.46
CA ASP A 88 16.82 -10.83 -15.24
C ASP A 88 17.81 -12.01 -15.35
N GLN A 89 17.42 -13.17 -14.82
CA GLN A 89 18.19 -14.42 -14.97
C GLN A 89 18.26 -14.90 -16.42
N LEU A 90 17.15 -14.85 -17.16
CA LEU A 90 17.11 -15.24 -18.57
C LEU A 90 17.97 -14.31 -19.45
N TRP A 91 17.90 -13.00 -19.20
CA TRP A 91 18.72 -12.04 -19.95
C TRP A 91 20.20 -12.21 -19.65
N SER A 92 20.56 -12.40 -18.37
CA SER A 92 21.95 -12.63 -17.97
C SER A 92 22.54 -13.90 -18.60
N ARG A 93 21.72 -14.92 -18.85
CA ARG A 93 22.14 -16.15 -19.54
C ARG A 93 22.37 -16.00 -21.04
N SER A 94 21.77 -14.97 -21.67
CA SER A 94 21.94 -14.69 -23.11
C SER A 94 23.24 -13.96 -23.44
N LYS A 95 23.96 -13.40 -22.45
CA LYS A 95 25.33 -12.89 -22.64
C LYS A 95 26.34 -14.03 -22.49
N GLY A 96 26.42 -14.89 -23.50
CA GLY A 96 27.61 -15.73 -23.68
C GLY A 96 28.83 -14.85 -23.99
N PRO A 97 30.06 -15.26 -23.62
CA PRO A 97 31.26 -14.49 -23.93
C PRO A 97 31.43 -14.40 -25.46
N PRO A 98 31.94 -13.29 -26.00
CA PRO A 98 32.48 -13.31 -27.35
C PRO A 98 33.70 -14.24 -27.33
N GLY A 99 33.61 -15.34 -28.07
CA GLY A 99 34.76 -16.21 -28.38
C GLY A 99 35.72 -15.57 -29.37
#